data_AF-A0A2N4XRU3-F1
#
_entry.id   AF-A0A2N4XRU3-F1
#
_cell.length_a   1.000
_cell.length_b   1.000
_cell.length_c   1.000
_cell.angle_alpha   90.00
_cell.angle_beta   90.00
_cell.angle_gamma   90.00
#
_symmetry.space_group_name_H-M   'P 1'
#
loop_
_entity.id
_entity.type
_entity.pdbx_description
1 polymer ?
#
loop_
_entity_poly.entity_id
_entity_poly.type
_entity_poly.pdbx_seq_one_letter_code
_entity_poly.pdbx_strand_id
1 'polypeptide(L)'
;MISERDGQLFITGAMNQQTVPELQPEGELLVVQADRVVNLAGIEAVDSSAIAVLLSWKRAALAAGKQLSIVSAPAAFVSLASLYSVTPFLFPELSADGSRTSVQH
;
A
#
# COMPACT_ATOMS: atom_id res chain seq x y z
N MET A 1 -6.88 2.19 12.51
CA MET A 1 -8.14 1.43 12.40
C MET A 1 -8.40 1.12 10.93
N ILE A 2 -9.00 -0.03 10.63
CA ILE A 2 -9.45 -0.38 9.27
C ILE A 2 -10.97 -0.17 9.19
N SER A 3 -11.45 0.39 8.09
CA SER A 3 -12.89 0.49 7.81
C SER A 3 -13.15 0.18 6.34
N GLU A 4 -14.03 -0.77 6.06
CA GLU A 4 -14.40 -1.12 4.68
C GLU A 4 -15.60 -0.28 4.20
N ARG A 5 -15.49 0.35 3.03
CA ARG A 5 -16.60 1.05 2.35
C ARG A 5 -16.48 0.83 0.84
N ASP A 6 -17.55 0.34 0.21
CA ASP A 6 -17.63 0.11 -1.23
C ASP A 6 -16.45 -0.70 -1.81
N GLY A 7 -15.97 -1.70 -1.05
CA GLY A 7 -14.83 -2.54 -1.44
C GLY A 7 -13.45 -1.88 -1.27
N GLN A 8 -13.40 -0.67 -0.72
CA GLN A 8 -12.17 0.02 -0.33
C GLN A 8 -11.92 -0.10 1.17
N LEU A 9 -10.66 -0.31 1.55
CA LEU A 9 -10.20 -0.33 2.93
C LEU A 9 -9.63 1.04 3.29
N PHE A 10 -10.32 1.77 4.16
CA PHE A 10 -9.86 3.04 4.69
C PHE A 10 -9.01 2.79 5.93
N ILE A 11 -7.75 3.21 5.88
CA ILE A 11 -6.84 3.16 7.02
C ILE A 11 -6.78 4.54 7.63
N THR A 12 -7.15 4.62 8.91
CA THR A 12 -7.17 5.89 9.66
C THR A 12 -6.28 5.82 10.90
N GLY A 13 -5.68 6.97 11.23
CA GLY A 13 -4.79 7.16 12.38
C GLY A 13 -3.33 6.81 12.07
N ALA A 14 -2.61 6.36 13.09
CA ALA A 14 -1.21 5.98 12.94
C ALA A 14 -1.06 4.56 12.37
N MET A 15 -0.11 4.39 11.47
CA MET A 15 0.33 3.11 10.93
C MET A 15 1.81 2.95 11.27
N ASN A 16 2.09 2.48 12.48
CA ASN A 16 3.45 2.41 13.04
C ASN A 16 3.65 1.12 13.83
N GLN A 17 4.83 0.88 14.38
CA GLN A 17 5.14 -0.31 15.18
C GLN A 17 4.15 -0.62 16.30
N GLN A 18 3.44 0.38 16.84
CA GLN A 18 2.46 0.19 17.90
C GLN A 18 1.11 -0.29 17.36
N THR A 19 0.69 0.19 16.18
CA THR A 19 -0.64 -0.10 15.62
C THR A 19 -0.62 -1.25 14.62
N VAL A 20 0.51 -1.49 13.96
CA VAL A 20 0.71 -2.56 12.96
C VAL A 20 0.35 -3.97 13.48
N PRO A 21 0.70 -4.38 14.71
CA PRO A 21 0.36 -5.73 15.20
C PRO A 21 -1.13 -6.02 15.21
N GLU A 22 -1.96 -4.99 15.41
CA GLU A 22 -3.42 -5.10 15.39
C GLU A 22 -3.96 -5.03 13.95
N LEU A 23 -3.41 -4.13 13.13
CA LEU A 23 -3.85 -3.94 11.75
C LEU A 23 -3.53 -5.15 10.86
N GLN A 24 -2.34 -5.74 11.00
CA GLN A 24 -1.82 -6.79 10.12
C GLN A 24 -2.78 -7.98 9.94
N PRO A 25 -3.24 -8.68 11.00
CA PRO A 25 -4.13 -9.83 10.83
C PRO A 25 -5.49 -9.43 10.28
N GLU A 26 -6.03 -8.28 10.67
CA GLU A 26 -7.32 -7.77 10.20
C GLU A 26 -7.27 -7.49 8.69
N GLY A 27 -6.27 -6.72 8.23
CA GLY A 27 -6.12 -6.41 6.82
C GLY A 27 -5.83 -7.64 5.97
N GLU A 28 -5.06 -8.60 6.50
CA GLU A 28 -4.74 -9.83 5.77
C GLU A 28 -5.99 -10.66 5.46
N LEU A 29 -6.90 -10.80 6.43
CA LEU A 29 -8.17 -11.48 6.22
C LEU A 29 -9.04 -10.79 5.15
N LEU A 30 -8.98 -9.47 5.03
CA LEU A 30 -9.78 -8.71 4.07
C LEU A 30 -9.21 -8.80 2.64
N VAL A 31 -7.88 -8.73 2.49
CA VAL A 31 -7.23 -8.70 1.16
C VAL A 31 -7.18 -10.07 0.47
N VAL A 32 -7.31 -11.16 1.21
CA VAL A 32 -7.39 -12.51 0.61
C VAL A 32 -8.79 -12.88 0.12
N GLN A 33 -9.83 -12.19 0.60
CA GLN A 33 -11.22 -12.50 0.26
C GLN A 33 -11.62 -11.98 -1.12
N ALA A 34 -11.16 -10.79 -1.50
CA ALA A 34 -11.47 -10.18 -2.78
C ALA A 34 -10.44 -9.11 -3.15
N ASP A 35 -10.55 -8.60 -4.37
CA ASP A 35 -9.73 -7.46 -4.79
C ASP A 35 -10.04 -6.26 -3.89
N ARG A 36 -9.00 -5.54 -3.46
CA ARG A 36 -9.10 -4.45 -2.50
C ARG A 36 -8.30 -3.24 -2.94
N VAL A 37 -8.85 -2.08 -2.59
CA VAL A 37 -8.15 -0.79 -2.70
C VAL A 37 -7.94 -0.23 -1.30
N VAL A 38 -6.69 -0.06 -0.91
CA VAL A 38 -6.32 0.52 0.39
C VAL A 38 -6.18 2.03 0.22
N ASN A 39 -7.02 2.78 0.92
CA ASN A 39 -7.01 4.23 0.94
C ASN A 39 -6.29 4.73 2.20
N LEU A 40 -5.18 5.44 1.99
CA LEU A 40 -4.31 5.97 3.04
C LEU A 40 -4.58 7.45 3.37
N ALA A 41 -5.67 8.05 2.87
CA ALA A 41 -5.97 9.47 3.06
C ALA A 41 -6.13 9.87 4.54
N GLY A 42 -6.53 8.92 5.40
CA GLY A 42 -6.75 9.15 6.83
C GLY A 42 -5.54 8.87 7.72
N ILE A 43 -4.37 8.62 7.12
CA ILE A 43 -3.15 8.35 7.88
C ILE A 43 -2.54 9.65 8.41
N GLU A 44 -2.22 9.63 9.70
CA GLU A 44 -1.62 10.78 10.40
C GLU A 44 -0.11 10.59 10.63
N ALA A 45 0.34 9.34 10.82
CA ALA A 45 1.72 9.00 11.09
C ALA A 45 2.09 7.63 10.52
N VAL A 46 3.29 7.51 9.96
CA VAL A 46 3.81 6.30 9.33
C VAL A 46 5.27 6.06 9.67
N ASP A 47 5.67 4.80 9.77
CA ASP A 47 7.07 4.37 9.87
C ASP A 47 7.38 3.23 8.88
N SER A 48 8.54 2.59 9.02
CA SER A 48 8.96 1.47 8.18
C SER A 48 8.08 0.22 8.31
N SER A 49 7.41 0.03 9.45
CA SER A 49 6.51 -1.10 9.68
C SER A 49 5.23 -0.98 8.85
N ALA A 50 4.76 0.23 8.54
CA ALA A 50 3.65 0.44 7.61
C ALA A 50 3.93 -0.17 6.23
N ILE A 51 5.14 0.05 5.72
CA ILE A 51 5.58 -0.50 4.43
C ILE A 51 5.62 -2.03 4.49
N ALA A 52 6.18 -2.59 5.57
CA ALA A 52 6.25 -4.04 5.75
C ALA A 52 4.86 -4.70 5.74
N VAL A 53 3.88 -4.09 6.41
CA VAL A 53 2.48 -4.54 6.43
C VAL A 53 1.84 -4.50 5.05
N LEU A 54 1.95 -3.37 4.35
CA LEU A 54 1.35 -3.23 3.02
C LEU A 54 1.95 -4.22 2.01
N LEU A 55 3.27 -4.46 2.09
CA LEU A 55 3.93 -5.51 1.31
C LEU A 55 3.44 -6.91 1.69
N SER A 56 3.24 -7.17 3.00
CA SER A 56 2.70 -8.44 3.48
C SER A 56 1.31 -8.71 2.93
N TRP A 57 0.41 -7.74 3.03
CA TRP A 57 -0.93 -7.82 2.46
C TRP A 57 -0.92 -7.98 0.94
N LYS A 58 -0.03 -7.27 0.23
CA LYS A 58 0.11 -7.44 -1.21
C LYS A 58 0.53 -8.87 -1.57
N ARG A 59 1.48 -9.45 -0.83
CA ARG A 59 1.88 -10.86 -1.02
C ARG A 59 0.74 -11.83 -0.71
N ALA A 60 0.01 -11.62 0.38
CA ALA A 60 -1.12 -12.46 0.77
C ALA A 60 -2.25 -12.42 -0.28
N ALA A 61 -2.62 -11.22 -0.74
CA ALA A 61 -3.58 -11.03 -1.82
C ALA A 61 -3.15 -11.78 -3.09
N LEU A 62 -1.90 -11.57 -3.53
CA LEU A 62 -1.36 -12.25 -4.72
C LEU A 62 -1.37 -13.78 -4.57
N ALA A 63 -1.01 -14.30 -3.40
CA ALA A 63 -1.06 -15.74 -3.11
C ALA A 63 -2.48 -16.31 -3.16
N ALA A 64 -3.49 -15.50 -2.81
CA ALA A 64 -4.91 -15.83 -2.92
C ALA A 64 -5.51 -15.53 -4.32
N GLY A 65 -4.69 -15.11 -5.30
CA GLY A 65 -5.15 -14.73 -6.64
C GLY A 65 -5.97 -13.43 -6.65
N LYS A 66 -5.78 -12.56 -5.66
CA LYS A 66 -6.42 -11.25 -5.52
C LYS A 66 -5.45 -10.12 -5.83
N GLN A 67 -6.02 -8.96 -6.13
CA GLN A 67 -5.29 -7.72 -6.38
C GLN A 67 -5.43 -6.76 -5.20
N LEU A 68 -4.33 -6.13 -4.84
CA LEU A 68 -4.27 -5.07 -3.83
C LEU A 68 -3.65 -3.81 -4.43
N SER A 69 -4.44 -2.75 -4.51
CA SER A 69 -4.00 -1.42 -4.96
C SER A 69 -3.99 -0.44 -3.79
N ILE A 70 -3.12 0.57 -3.84
CA ILE A 70 -2.99 1.60 -2.81
C ILE A 70 -3.30 2.96 -3.44
N VAL A 71 -4.13 3.76 -2.78
CA VAL A 71 -4.51 5.12 -3.24
C VAL A 71 -4.38 6.14 -2.11
N SER A 72 -4.29 7.41 -2.50
CA SER A 72 -4.25 8.56 -1.58
C SER A 72 -3.13 8.48 -0.52
N ALA A 73 -1.97 7.93 -0.91
CA ALA A 73 -0.80 7.88 -0.05
C ALA A 73 -0.30 9.30 0.28
N PRO A 74 -0.21 9.70 1.56
CA PRO A 74 0.31 11.01 1.95
C PRO A 74 1.76 11.18 1.49
N ALA A 75 2.20 12.41 1.26
CA ALA A 75 3.58 12.71 0.85
C ALA A 75 4.62 12.11 1.81
N ALA A 76 4.36 12.13 3.12
CA ALA A 76 5.22 11.50 4.13
C ALA A 76 5.40 9.99 3.90
N PHE A 77 4.34 9.28 3.47
CA PHE A 77 4.42 7.86 3.13
C PHE A 77 5.21 7.63 1.84
N VAL A 78 5.00 8.46 0.81
CA VAL A 78 5.75 8.39 -0.45
C VAL A 78 7.24 8.65 -0.23
N SER A 79 7.58 9.62 0.63
CA SER A 79 8.97 9.90 1.03
C SER A 79 9.59 8.71 1.73
N LEU A 80 8.89 8.06 2.68
CA LEU A 80 9.38 6.83 3.32
C LEU A 80 9.58 5.72 2.29
N ALA A 81 8.59 5.41 1.45
CA ALA A 81 8.68 4.35 0.44
C ALA A 81 9.87 4.54 -0.52
N SER A 82 10.17 5.80 -0.87
CA SER A 82 11.30 6.19 -1.72
C SER A 82 12.65 5.97 -1.05
N LEU A 83 12.74 6.16 0.27
CA LEU A 83 13.96 5.88 1.04
C LEU A 83 14.25 4.38 1.17
N TYR A 84 13.23 3.53 1.07
CA TYR A 84 13.37 2.07 1.13
C TYR A 84 13.53 1.41 -0.25
N SER A 85 13.63 2.17 -1.35
CA SER A 85 13.75 1.67 -2.74
C SER A 85 12.66 0.68 -3.17
N VAL A 86 11.51 0.66 -2.47
CA VAL A 86 10.36 -0.21 -2.77
C VAL A 86 9.30 0.48 -3.63
N THR A 87 9.54 1.74 -4.02
CA THR A 87 8.63 2.55 -4.85
C THR A 87 8.11 1.83 -6.10
N PRO A 88 8.95 1.11 -6.90
CA PRO A 88 8.45 0.40 -8.08
C PRO A 88 7.47 -0.73 -7.74
N PHE A 89 7.59 -1.29 -6.54
CA PHE A 89 6.75 -2.41 -6.09
C PHE A 89 5.46 -1.93 -5.40
N LEU A 90 5.45 -0.74 -4.81
CA LEU A 90 4.29 -0.16 -4.13
C LEU A 90 3.46 0.76 -5.04
N PHE A 91 4.13 1.50 -5.93
CA PHE A 91 3.54 2.52 -6.80
C PHE A 91 4.07 2.38 -8.23
N PRO A 92 3.57 1.39 -8.99
CA PRO A 92 4.03 1.15 -10.35
C PRO A 92 3.72 2.32 -11.30
N GLU A 93 2.64 3.08 -11.05
CA GLU A 93 2.25 4.23 -11.90
C GLU A 93 3.12 5.48 -11.66
N LEU A 94 3.65 5.68 -10.46
CA LEU A 94 4.59 6.78 -10.15
C LEU A 94 6.00 6.50 -10.67
N SER A 95 6.29 5.23 -10.99
CA SER A 95 7.58 4.80 -11.54
C SER A 95 7.60 4.85 -13.08
N ALA A 96 6.46 5.15 -13.71
CA ALA A 96 6.29 5.20 -15.15
C ALA A 96 6.54 6.62 -15.68
N ASP A 97 7.73 7.16 -15.47
CA ASP A 97 8.23 8.30 -16.25
C ASP A 97 9.70 8.08 -16.64
N GLY A 98 10.01 8.25 -17.94
CA GLY A 98 11.38 8.53 -18.39
C GLY A 98 11.92 7.83 -19.64
N SER A 99 11.50 6.62 -20.02
CA SER A 99 12.19 5.88 -21.12
C SER A 99 11.25 5.18 -22.09
N ARG A 100 10.24 5.89 -22.59
CA ARG A 100 9.67 5.60 -23.91
C ARG A 100 9.72 6.88 -24.71
N THR A 101 10.79 7.06 -25.49
CA THR A 101 10.80 7.53 -26.88
C THR A 101 12.24 7.91 -27.24
N SER A 102 12.93 7.03 -27.97
CA SER A 102 13.76 7.46 -29.10
C SER A 102 13.91 6.28 -30.05
N VAL A 103 12.98 6.21 -30.99
CA VAL A 103 13.19 5.60 -32.30
C VAL A 103 14.09 6.58 -33.07
N GLN A 104 15.17 6.15 -33.71
CA GLN A 104 15.45 6.44 -35.13
C GLN A 104 16.79 5.83 -35.61
N HIS A 105 16.68 5.06 -36.70
CA HIS A 105 17.67 4.72 -37.75
C HIS A 105 18.91 3.87 -37.44
#